data_AF-A0A6D0IGW6-F1
#
_entry.id   AF-A0A6D0IGW6-F1
#
_cell.length_a   1.000
_cell.length_b   1.000
_cell.length_c   1.000
_cell.angle_alpha   90.00
_cell.angle_beta   90.00
_cell.angle_gamma   90.00
#
_symmetry.space_group_name_H-M   'P 1'
#
loop_
_entity.id
_entity.type
_entity.pdbx_description
1 polymer ?
#
loop_
_entity_poly.entity_id
_entity_poly.type
_entity_poly.pdbx_seq_one_letter_code
_entity_poly.pdbx_strand_id
1 'polypeptide(L)'
;SNSNRLAELAQRMGKRAFLIDDAKDIQEEWVKEVKCVGVTAGASAPDILVQNVVARLQQLGGGEAIPLEGREENIVFEVPKELRVDIREVD
;
A
#
# COMPACT_ATOMS: atom_id res chain seq x y z
N SER A 1 2.00 12.11 6.47
CA SER A 1 2.45 10.78 6.03
C SER A 1 2.15 10.60 4.55
N ASN A 2 2.90 9.78 3.81
CA ASN A 2 2.62 9.44 2.40
C ASN A 2 1.22 8.81 2.24
N SER A 3 0.81 7.92 3.16
CA SER A 3 -0.50 7.26 3.13
C SER A 3 -1.68 8.23 3.21
N ASN A 4 -1.57 9.29 4.03
CA ASN A 4 -2.58 10.36 4.07
C ASN A 4 -2.71 11.06 2.71
N ARG A 5 -1.58 11.36 2.05
CA ARG A 5 -1.57 12.03 0.73
C ARG A 5 -2.24 11.17 -0.35
N LEU A 6 -2.02 9.85 -0.31
CA LEU A 6 -2.70 8.91 -1.21
C LEU A 6 -4.23 8.93 -1.02
N ALA A 7 -4.70 8.87 0.23
CA ALA A 7 -6.13 8.94 0.54
C ALA A 7 -6.75 10.29 0.14
N GLU A 8 -6.09 11.40 0.48
CA GLU A 8 -6.51 12.75 0.08
C GLU A 8 -6.59 12.90 -1.45
N LEU A 9 -5.64 12.32 -2.19
CA LEU A 9 -5.64 12.34 -3.65
C LEU A 9 -6.85 11.60 -4.22
N ALA A 10 -7.13 10.38 -3.73
CA ALA A 10 -8.30 9.61 -4.15
C ALA A 10 -9.62 10.37 -3.88
N GLN A 11 -9.71 11.02 -2.73
CA GLN A 11 -10.86 11.89 -2.39
C GLN A 11 -10.98 13.08 -3.34
N ARG A 12 -9.87 13.76 -3.66
CA ARG A 12 -9.84 14.85 -4.65
C ARG A 12 -10.25 14.40 -6.05
N MET A 13 -10.03 13.13 -6.40
CA MET A 13 -10.50 12.52 -7.65
C MET A 13 -11.98 12.07 -7.58
N GLY A 14 -12.70 12.42 -6.52
CA GLY A 14 -14.13 12.11 -6.36
C GLY A 14 -14.41 10.65 -5.99
N LYS A 15 -13.41 9.92 -5.48
CA LYS A 15 -13.59 8.55 -4.98
C LYS A 15 -13.66 8.57 -3.47
N ARG A 16 -14.55 7.74 -2.91
CA ARG A 16 -14.52 7.44 -1.47
C ARG A 16 -13.20 6.72 -1.17
N ALA A 17 -12.45 7.22 -0.20
CA ALA A 17 -11.20 6.62 0.24
C ALA A 17 -11.10 6.69 1.75
N PHE A 18 -10.58 5.61 2.33
CA PHE A 18 -10.43 5.40 3.76
C PHE A 18 -8.97 5.05 4.04
N LEU A 19 -8.38 5.71 5.03
CA LEU A 19 -7.10 5.28 5.58
C LEU A 19 -7.38 4.36 6.76
N ILE A 20 -6.77 3.18 6.74
CA ILE A 20 -6.89 2.14 7.76
C ILE A 20 -5.51 1.68 8.19
N ASP A 21 -5.40 1.22 9.43
CA ASP A 21 -4.15 0.66 9.97
C ASP A 21 -4.14 -0.88 9.84
N ASP A 22 -5.31 -1.52 9.96
CA ASP A 22 -5.47 -2.97 9.85
C ASP A 22 -6.72 -3.36 9.03
N ALA A 23 -6.73 -4.58 8.49
CA ALA A 23 -7.86 -5.13 7.75
C ALA A 23 -9.17 -5.16 8.57
N LYS A 24 -9.09 -5.21 9.90
CA LYS A 24 -10.25 -5.16 10.80
C LYS A 24 -10.98 -3.82 10.80
N ASP A 25 -10.32 -2.74 10.37
CA ASP A 25 -10.93 -1.41 10.29
C ASP A 25 -11.92 -1.31 9.12
N ILE A 26 -11.90 -2.28 8.19
CA ILE A 26 -12.79 -2.32 7.04
C ILE A 26 -14.23 -2.58 7.50
N GLN A 27 -15.08 -1.58 7.31
CA GLN A 27 -16.50 -1.68 7.60
C GLN A 27 -17.25 -2.21 6.37
N GLU A 28 -18.19 -3.14 6.59
CA GLU A 28 -18.89 -3.84 5.50
C GLU A 28 -19.73 -2.89 4.64
N GLU A 29 -20.31 -1.85 5.24
CA GLU A 29 -21.06 -0.81 4.55
C GLU A 29 -20.24 0.00 3.54
N TRP A 30 -18.90 -0.03 3.63
CA TRP A 30 -18.06 0.63 2.64
C TRP A 30 -18.09 -0.09 1.29
N VAL A 31 -18.37 -1.40 1.29
CA VAL A 31 -18.22 -2.27 0.12
C VAL A 31 -19.53 -2.91 -0.38
N LYS A 32 -20.65 -2.80 0.35
CA LYS A 32 -21.92 -3.45 -0.03
C LYS A 32 -22.44 -3.16 -1.45
N GLU A 33 -22.20 -1.95 -1.96
CA GLU A 33 -22.72 -1.51 -3.27
C GLU A 33 -21.61 -1.12 -4.26
N VAL A 34 -20.36 -1.47 -3.96
CA VAL A 34 -19.22 -1.13 -4.81
C VAL A 34 -18.90 -2.30 -5.74
N LYS A 35 -18.67 -1.98 -7.02
CA LYS A 35 -18.27 -2.98 -8.02
C LYS A 35 -16.76 -3.26 -8.03
N CYS A 36 -15.97 -2.31 -7.53
CA CYS A 36 -14.53 -2.38 -7.57
C CYS A 36 -13.94 -1.63 -6.38
N VAL A 37 -12.91 -2.20 -5.75
CA VAL A 37 -12.15 -1.61 -4.65
C VAL A 37 -10.69 -1.51 -5.10
N GLY A 38 -10.12 -0.31 -5.01
CA GLY A 38 -8.68 -0.11 -5.17
C GLY A 38 -8.00 -0.21 -3.81
N VAL A 39 -6.88 -0.93 -3.76
CA VAL A 39 -6.02 -1.02 -2.58
C VAL A 39 -4.66 -0.42 -2.93
N THR A 40 -4.16 0.46 -2.08
CA THR A 40 -2.81 1.02 -2.16
C THR A 40 -2.27 1.20 -0.76
N ALA A 41 -0.95 1.33 -0.63
CA ALA A 41 -0.30 1.44 0.66
C ALA A 41 0.83 2.48 0.60
N GLY A 42 1.13 3.09 1.75
CA GLY A 42 2.31 3.94 1.85
C GLY A 42 3.59 3.11 1.79
N ALA A 43 4.71 3.70 1.37
CA ALA A 43 5.99 3.02 1.21
C ALA A 43 6.56 2.35 2.48
N SER A 44 6.04 2.70 3.66
CA SER A 44 6.43 2.10 4.94
C SER A 44 5.53 0.96 5.42
N ALA A 45 4.45 0.65 4.68
CA ALA A 45 3.52 -0.40 5.06
C ALA A 45 4.10 -1.77 4.68
N PRO A 46 4.22 -2.71 5.63
CA PRO A 46 4.63 -4.08 5.31
C PRO A 46 3.64 -4.79 4.38
N ASP A 47 4.16 -5.57 3.43
CA ASP A 47 3.34 -6.32 2.45
C ASP A 47 2.25 -7.18 3.11
N ILE A 48 2.55 -7.79 4.27
CA ILE A 48 1.59 -8.63 4.98
C ILE A 48 0.31 -7.87 5.37
N LEU A 49 0.40 -6.58 5.69
CA LEU A 49 -0.78 -5.76 6.01
C LEU A 49 -1.65 -5.56 4.76
N VAL A 50 -1.01 -5.33 3.61
CA VAL A 50 -1.72 -5.20 2.32
C VAL A 50 -2.41 -6.51 1.96
N GLN A 51 -1.72 -7.64 2.13
CA GLN A 51 -2.31 -8.96 1.87
C GLN A 51 -3.49 -9.27 2.80
N ASN A 52 -3.41 -8.89 4.09
CA ASN A 52 -4.52 -9.03 5.02
C ASN A 52 -5.75 -8.21 4.59
N VAL A 53 -5.53 -6.99 4.10
CA VAL A 53 -6.61 -6.13 3.55
C VAL A 53 -7.25 -6.79 2.34
N VAL A 54 -6.46 -7.31 1.40
CA VAL A 54 -6.96 -8.03 0.22
C VAL A 54 -7.79 -9.25 0.63
N ALA A 55 -7.27 -10.07 1.55
CA ALA A 55 -7.98 -11.25 2.04
C ALA A 55 -9.31 -10.90 2.72
N ARG A 56 -9.34 -9.81 3.51
CA ARG A 56 -10.58 -9.34 4.13
C ARG A 56 -11.60 -8.87 3.10
N LEU A 57 -11.17 -8.14 2.06
CA LEU A 57 -12.07 -7.72 0.98
C LEU A 57 -12.63 -8.92 0.21
N GLN A 58 -11.84 -9.99 0.02
CA GLN A 58 -12.32 -11.24 -0.57
C GLN A 58 -13.36 -11.95 0.31
N GLN A 59 -13.14 -12.01 1.63
CA GLN A 59 -14.13 -12.54 2.57
C GLN A 59 -15.46 -11.76 2.55
N LEU A 60 -15.42 -10.47 2.20
CA LEU A 60 -16.58 -9.61 2.05
C LEU A 60 -17.25 -9.72 0.66
N GLY A 61 -16.82 -10.66 -0.18
CA GLY A 61 -17.39 -10.93 -1.50
C GLY A 61 -16.58 -10.37 -2.68
N GLY A 62 -15.39 -9.82 -2.42
CA GLY A 62 -14.44 -9.41 -3.45
C GLY A 62 -13.88 -10.61 -4.23
N GLY A 63 -13.59 -10.39 -5.51
CA GLY A 63 -12.92 -11.38 -6.36
C GLY A 63 -11.41 -11.43 -6.17
N GLU A 64 -10.73 -12.11 -7.09
CA GLU A 64 -9.27 -12.13 -7.15
C GLU A 64 -8.71 -10.71 -7.30
N ALA A 65 -7.65 -10.40 -6.54
CA ALA A 65 -6.97 -9.12 -6.66
C ALA A 65 -6.12 -9.11 -7.92
N ILE A 66 -6.38 -8.14 -8.79
CA ILE A 66 -5.64 -7.95 -10.04
C ILE A 66 -4.59 -6.85 -9.79
N PRO A 67 -3.29 -7.16 -9.88
CA PRO A 67 -2.24 -6.15 -9.81
C PRO A 67 -2.42 -5.15 -10.97
N LEU A 68 -2.43 -3.86 -10.63
CA LEU A 68 -2.38 -2.81 -11.63
C LEU A 68 -0.92 -2.41 -11.84
N GLU A 69 -0.40 -2.67 -13.03
CA GLU A 69 0.94 -2.24 -13.40
C GLU A 69 1.00 -0.71 -13.41
N GLY A 70 1.85 -0.18 -12.54
CA GLY A 70 2.20 1.24 -12.52
C GLY A 70 3.37 1.54 -13.45
N ARG A 71 3.83 2.78 -13.40
CA ARG A 71 5.12 3.15 -13.99
C ARG A 71 6.23 2.60 -13.11
N GLU A 72 7.18 1.86 -13.69
CA GLU A 72 8.37 1.45 -12.95
C GLU A 72 9.19 2.66 -12.51
N GLU A 73 9.50 2.72 -11.21
CA GLU A 73 10.34 3.75 -10.61
C GLU A 73 11.70 3.16 -10.23
N ASN A 74 12.74 3.51 -10.98
CA ASN A 74 14.10 3.09 -10.70
C ASN A 74 14.82 4.17 -9.89
N ILE A 75 14.67 4.12 -8.56
CA ILE A 75 15.34 5.04 -7.63
C ILE A 75 16.42 4.28 -6.87
N VAL A 76 17.68 4.73 -7.01
CA VAL A 76 18.81 4.21 -6.23
C VAL A 76 19.16 5.22 -5.14
N PHE A 77 19.08 4.80 -3.89
CA PHE A 77 19.58 5.58 -2.76
C PHE A 77 21.05 5.24 -2.55
N GLU A 78 21.95 6.13 -2.95
CA GLU A 78 23.37 5.97 -2.63
C GLU A 78 23.58 6.06 -1.13
N VAL A 79 24.39 5.14 -0.59
CA VAL A 79 24.85 5.24 0.80
C VAL A 79 25.73 6.49 0.92
N PRO A 80 25.39 7.45 1.80
CA PRO A 80 26.21 8.62 2.08
C PRO A 80 27.65 8.21 2.37
N LYS A 81 28.62 9.02 1.94
CA LYS A 81 30.05 8.70 2.06
C LYS A 81 30.44 8.44 3.52
N GLU A 82 29.80 9.13 4.44
CA GLU A 82 29.98 9.05 5.89
C GLU A 82 29.52 7.71 6.49
N LEU A 83 28.65 6.97 5.79
CA LEU A 83 28.08 5.69 6.21
C LEU A 83 28.64 4.49 5.44
N ARG A 84 29.59 4.72 4.52
CA ARG A 84 30.31 3.64 3.83
C ARG A 84 31.31 3.03 4.80
N VAL A 85 31.04 1.82 5.28
CA VAL A 85 31.96 1.08 6.14
C VAL A 85 33.07 0.51 5.26
N ASP A 86 34.34 0.75 5.62
CA ASP A 86 35.48 0.07 5.00
C ASP A 86 35.37 -1.43 5.29
N ILE A 87 34.94 -2.21 4.30
CA ILE A 87 35.00 -3.67 4.35
C ILE A 87 36.48 -4.04 4.23
N ARG A 88 37.14 -4.27 5.36
CA ARG A 88 38.42 -4.99 5.37
C ARG A 88 38.10 -6.47 5.22
N GLU A 89 38.47 -7.05 4.09
CA GLU A 89 38.50 -8.51 3.96
C GLU A 89 39.41 -9.07 5.06
N VAL A 90 38.89 -10.05 5.79
CA VAL A 90 39.65 -10.82 6.77
C VAL A 90 40.08 -12.08 6.03
N ASP A 91 41.40 -12.23 5.83
CA ASP A 91 42.04 -13.45 5.29
C ASP A 91 41.72 -14.70 6.14
#